data_AF-A0A1Q9R6I8-F1
#
_entry.id   AF-A0A1Q9R6I8-F1
#
_cell.length_a   1.000
_cell.length_b   1.000
_cell.length_c   1.000
_cell.angle_alpha   90.00
_cell.angle_beta   90.00
_cell.angle_gamma   90.00
#
_symmetry.space_group_name_H-M   'P 1'
#
loop_
_entity.id
_entity.type
_entity.pdbx_description
1 polymer ?
#
loop_
_entity_poly.entity_id
_entity_poly.type
_entity_poly.pdbx_seq_one_letter_code
_entity_poly.pdbx_strand_id
1 'polypeptide(L)'
;MCDCGADPTYRFDDLANLIRLARIDQALEISEDPGVFEVEALAPYFGRVQDFKLTSKAREKADYKRCAILLNVRNKQGDLTSRILLLKPNLIAGLPVDLVNYASEHPTFPNESTANQFFDEAQFEGYRQLGLQIGRRLFGDGKEESKVADALWKYLGY
;
A
#
# COMPACT_ATOMS: atom_id res chain seq x y z
N MET A 1 -0.20 -11.19 -6.73
CA MET A 1 -1.61 -10.89 -7.04
C MET A 1 -1.74 -9.38 -7.00
N CYS A 2 -2.08 -8.75 -8.11
CA CYS A 2 -2.16 -7.29 -8.22
C CYS A 2 -3.62 -6.88 -8.00
N ASP A 3 -3.86 -5.99 -7.03
CA ASP A 3 -5.15 -5.33 -6.85
C ASP A 3 -5.26 -4.22 -7.91
N CYS A 4 -6.12 -4.44 -8.92
CA CYS A 4 -6.35 -3.51 -10.02
C CYS A 4 -7.76 -2.90 -9.97
N GLY A 5 -8.44 -2.98 -8.82
CA GLY A 5 -9.73 -2.31 -8.60
C GLY A 5 -9.53 -0.83 -8.31
N ALA A 6 -10.31 0.05 -8.94
CA ALA A 6 -10.36 1.45 -8.53
C ALA A 6 -11.04 1.51 -7.17
N ASP A 7 -10.31 1.98 -6.15
CA ASP A 7 -10.86 2.17 -4.81
C ASP A 7 -10.82 3.65 -4.39
N PRO A 8 -11.63 4.52 -5.03
CA PRO A 8 -11.62 5.95 -4.76
C PRO A 8 -12.02 6.30 -3.32
N THR A 9 -12.73 5.36 -2.67
CA THR A 9 -13.20 5.48 -1.29
C THR A 9 -12.37 4.69 -0.28
N TYR A 10 -11.30 4.01 -0.70
CA TYR A 10 -10.48 3.15 0.15
C TYR A 10 -11.32 2.16 0.97
N ARG A 11 -12.36 1.57 0.38
CA ARG A 11 -13.25 0.60 1.04
C ARG A 11 -12.56 -0.74 1.27
N PHE A 12 -11.52 -1.04 0.49
CA PHE A 12 -10.79 -2.31 0.50
C PHE A 12 -11.73 -3.51 0.27
N ASP A 13 -12.72 -3.35 -0.61
CA ASP A 13 -13.74 -4.37 -0.87
C ASP A 13 -13.11 -5.65 -1.45
N ASP A 14 -12.08 -5.51 -2.30
CA ASP A 14 -11.33 -6.64 -2.84
C ASP A 14 -10.48 -7.36 -1.78
N LEU A 15 -9.84 -6.62 -0.87
CA LEU A 15 -9.16 -7.21 0.28
C LEU A 15 -10.16 -7.91 1.21
N ALA A 16 -11.32 -7.33 1.46
CA ALA A 16 -12.37 -7.96 2.28
C ALA A 16 -12.89 -9.25 1.63
N ASN A 17 -13.05 -9.26 0.31
CA ASN A 17 -13.39 -10.46 -0.45
C ASN A 17 -12.29 -11.51 -0.37
N LEU A 18 -11.02 -11.13 -0.52
CA LEU A 18 -9.87 -12.03 -0.35
C LEU A 18 -9.87 -12.67 1.04
N ILE A 19 -10.02 -11.88 2.10
CA ILE A 19 -10.05 -12.37 3.49
C ILE A 19 -11.22 -13.35 3.66
N ARG A 20 -12.39 -13.03 3.11
CA ARG A 20 -13.58 -13.88 3.17
C ARG A 20 -13.38 -15.22 2.45
N LEU A 21 -12.84 -15.20 1.23
CA LEU A 21 -12.57 -16.42 0.45
C LEU A 21 -11.48 -17.27 1.11
N ALA A 22 -10.40 -16.66 1.59
CA ALA A 22 -9.34 -17.37 2.32
C ALA A 22 -9.89 -18.12 3.55
N ARG A 23 -10.80 -17.50 4.29
CA ARG A 23 -11.45 -18.12 5.45
C ARG A 23 -12.38 -19.28 5.06
N ILE A 24 -13.20 -19.11 4.02
CA ILE A 24 -14.20 -20.11 3.61
C ILE A 24 -13.52 -21.30 2.92
N ASP A 25 -12.66 -21.03 1.95
CA ASP A 25 -12.17 -22.06 1.02
C ASP A 25 -10.89 -22.73 1.52
N GLN A 26 -10.06 -22.00 2.28
CA GLN A 26 -8.73 -22.46 2.70
C GLN A 26 -8.58 -22.56 4.21
N ALA A 27 -9.60 -22.16 4.98
CA ALA A 27 -9.54 -22.07 6.43
C ALA A 27 -8.32 -21.27 6.95
N LEU A 28 -7.96 -20.21 6.22
CA LEU A 28 -6.90 -19.28 6.60
C LEU A 28 -7.52 -18.01 7.17
N GLU A 29 -6.95 -17.53 8.28
CA GLU A 29 -7.30 -16.25 8.87
C GLU A 29 -6.26 -15.21 8.45
N ILE A 30 -6.72 -14.10 7.88
CA ILE A 30 -5.86 -12.99 7.47
C ILE A 30 -6.16 -11.77 8.35
N SER A 31 -5.15 -11.23 9.00
CA SER A 31 -5.29 -10.07 9.89
C SER A 31 -4.09 -9.12 9.80
N GLU A 32 -4.29 -7.85 10.14
CA GLU A 32 -3.20 -6.86 10.16
C GLU A 32 -2.11 -7.25 11.17
N ASP A 33 -0.85 -7.09 10.80
CA ASP A 33 0.28 -7.30 11.69
C ASP A 33 0.54 -6.04 12.55
N PRO A 34 0.24 -6.04 13.86
CA PRO A 34 0.48 -4.88 14.71
C PRO A 34 1.97 -4.66 15.00
N GLY A 35 2.82 -5.68 14.88
CA GLY A 35 4.24 -5.59 15.25
C GLY A 35 5.03 -4.66 14.33
N VAL A 36 4.53 -4.40 13.12
CA VAL A 36 5.18 -3.45 12.19
C VAL A 36 5.18 -2.01 12.73
N PHE A 37 4.26 -1.68 13.63
CA PHE A 37 4.19 -0.36 14.28
C PHE A 37 5.17 -0.22 15.45
N GLU A 38 5.75 -1.33 15.93
CA GLU A 38 6.74 -1.33 17.02
C GLU A 38 8.16 -1.10 16.50
N VAL A 39 8.38 -1.25 15.18
CA VAL A 39 9.66 -1.00 14.54
C VAL A 39 9.72 0.45 14.06
N GLU A 40 10.54 1.28 14.71
CA GLU A 40 10.67 2.72 14.41
C GLU A 40 10.90 3.02 12.93
N ALA A 41 11.73 2.21 12.27
CA ALA A 41 12.04 2.37 10.85
C ALA A 41 10.86 2.03 9.91
N LEU A 42 9.88 1.23 10.36
CA LEU A 42 8.74 0.77 9.56
C LEU A 42 7.46 1.54 9.87
N ALA A 43 7.21 1.87 11.15
CA ALA A 43 5.97 2.50 11.62
C ALA A 43 5.49 3.72 10.80
N PRO A 44 6.35 4.60 10.26
CA PRO A 44 5.90 5.72 9.43
C PRO A 44 5.32 5.31 8.07
N TYR A 45 5.74 4.16 7.52
CA TYR A 45 5.43 3.72 6.16
C TYR A 45 4.29 2.70 6.09
N PHE A 46 3.98 2.07 7.22
CA PHE A 46 2.88 1.13 7.35
C PHE A 46 1.66 1.81 7.98
N GLY A 47 0.49 1.46 7.48
CA GLY A 47 -0.79 1.92 8.02
C GLY A 47 -1.73 0.76 8.27
N ARG A 48 -2.81 1.04 8.99
CA ARG A 48 -3.98 0.17 9.06
C ARG A 48 -4.93 0.46 7.90
N VAL A 49 -5.78 -0.48 7.53
CA VAL A 49 -6.86 -0.33 6.53
C VAL A 49 -7.67 0.94 6.78
N GLN A 50 -7.98 1.25 8.05
CA GLN A 50 -8.70 2.45 8.44
C GLN A 50 -7.92 3.76 8.21
N ASP A 51 -6.59 3.72 8.23
CA ASP A 51 -5.74 4.91 8.05
C ASP A 51 -5.78 5.41 6.61
N PHE A 52 -6.15 4.54 5.66
CA PHE A 52 -6.30 4.88 4.25
C PHE A 52 -7.72 5.37 3.90
N LYS A 53 -8.72 5.17 4.78
CA LYS A 53 -10.12 5.59 4.59
C LYS A 53 -10.36 7.10 4.72
N LEU A 54 -9.30 7.91 4.74
CA LEU A 54 -9.39 9.35 4.96
C LEU A 54 -10.06 10.06 3.76
N THR A 55 -11.09 10.84 4.07
CA THR A 55 -11.79 11.73 3.13
C THR A 55 -10.82 12.77 2.56
N SER A 56 -11.14 13.33 1.37
CA SER A 56 -10.32 14.32 0.67
C SER A 56 -9.84 15.50 1.54
N LYS A 57 -10.62 15.94 2.55
CA LYS A 57 -10.23 17.00 3.50
C LYS A 57 -9.23 16.55 4.58
N ALA A 58 -9.21 15.28 4.94
CA ALA A 58 -8.22 14.73 5.86
C ALA A 58 -6.90 14.37 5.15
N ARG A 59 -6.91 14.27 3.81
CA ARG A 59 -5.70 14.07 3.01
C ARG A 59 -4.71 15.22 3.23
N GLU A 60 -5.15 16.47 3.22
CA GLU A 60 -4.28 17.66 3.37
C GLU A 60 -3.47 17.74 4.67
N LYS A 61 -3.85 16.99 5.73
CA LYS A 61 -3.18 17.02 7.04
C LYS A 61 -2.43 15.74 7.40
N ALA A 62 -2.54 14.67 6.61
CA ALA A 62 -1.93 13.39 6.95
C ALA A 62 -0.45 13.37 6.57
N ASP A 63 0.42 12.90 7.47
CA ASP A 63 1.83 12.64 7.19
C ASP A 63 1.95 11.52 6.14
N TYR A 64 2.17 11.93 4.88
CA TYR A 64 2.06 11.12 3.67
C TYR A 64 3.21 10.11 3.48
N LYS A 65 3.57 9.35 4.52
CA LYS A 65 4.60 8.31 4.43
C LYS A 65 3.98 6.92 4.24
N ARG A 66 2.74 6.73 4.68
CA ARG A 66 2.04 5.44 4.65
C ARG A 66 1.70 5.01 3.23
N CYS A 67 2.24 3.88 2.83
CA CYS A 67 2.04 3.28 1.50
C CYS A 67 1.92 1.75 1.54
N ALA A 68 2.03 1.14 2.72
CA ALA A 68 1.96 -0.30 2.89
C ALA A 68 1.06 -0.74 4.05
N ILE A 69 0.53 -1.95 3.96
CA ILE A 69 -0.13 -2.70 5.03
C ILE A 69 0.52 -4.08 5.08
N LEU A 70 0.90 -4.54 6.27
CA LEU A 70 1.38 -5.90 6.47
C LEU A 70 0.27 -6.76 7.06
N LEU A 71 0.00 -7.90 6.45
CA LEU A 71 -1.02 -8.84 6.90
C LEU A 71 -0.36 -10.18 7.25
N ASN A 72 -0.75 -10.74 8.38
CA ASN A 72 -0.42 -12.09 8.80
C ASN A 72 -1.49 -13.06 8.30
N VAL A 73 -1.06 -14.19 7.75
CA VAL A 73 -1.93 -15.29 7.34
C VAL A 73 -1.68 -16.46 8.29
N ARG A 74 -2.72 -16.88 9.01
CA ARG A 74 -2.65 -17.95 10.00
C ARG A 74 -3.53 -19.13 9.63
N ASN A 75 -3.09 -20.35 9.96
CA ASN A 75 -3.89 -21.56 9.82
C ASN A 75 -4.92 -21.69 10.98
N LYS A 76 -5.72 -22.75 10.95
CA LYS A 76 -6.71 -23.07 12.01
C LYS A 76 -6.10 -23.26 13.39
N GLN A 77 -4.83 -23.65 13.47
CA GLN A 77 -4.08 -23.86 14.70
C GLN A 77 -3.55 -22.54 15.29
N GLY A 78 -3.60 -21.45 14.52
CA GLY A 78 -3.09 -20.13 14.90
C GLY A 78 -1.64 -19.89 14.49
N ASP A 79 -0.99 -20.86 13.83
CA ASP A 79 0.38 -20.72 13.35
C ASP A 79 0.44 -19.73 12.19
N LEU A 80 1.49 -18.90 12.18
CA LEU A 80 1.76 -18.00 11.07
C LEU A 80 2.27 -18.80 9.87
N THR A 81 1.45 -18.90 8.83
CA THR A 81 1.78 -19.65 7.61
C THR A 81 2.48 -18.77 6.58
N SER A 82 2.06 -17.51 6.44
CA SER A 82 2.64 -16.55 5.51
C SER A 82 2.31 -15.12 5.88
N ARG A 83 2.90 -14.17 5.15
CA ARG A 83 2.59 -12.74 5.24
C ARG A 83 2.25 -12.19 3.87
N ILE A 84 1.36 -11.21 3.84
CA ILE A 84 1.02 -10.44 2.64
C ILE A 84 1.44 -9.00 2.88
N LEU A 85 2.35 -8.51 2.04
CA LEU A 85 2.68 -7.09 1.97
C LEU A 85 1.81 -6.44 0.91
N LEU A 86 0.80 -5.68 1.34
CA LEU A 86 -0.07 -4.93 0.45
C LEU A 86 0.49 -3.52 0.28
N LEU A 87 0.84 -3.15 -0.95
CA LEU A 87 1.21 -1.78 -1.30
C LEU A 87 -0.03 -1.05 -1.78
N LYS A 88 -0.46 -0.01 -1.06
CA LYS A 88 -1.60 0.82 -1.46
C LYS A 88 -1.07 2.16 -1.98
N PRO A 89 -1.25 2.46 -3.29
CA PRO A 89 -0.91 3.77 -3.82
C PRO A 89 -1.68 4.87 -3.08
N ASN A 90 -0.92 5.83 -2.58
CA ASN A 90 -1.41 7.07 -2.02
C ASN A 90 -0.45 8.18 -2.46
N LEU A 91 -0.92 9.42 -2.53
CA LEU A 91 0.00 10.54 -2.71
C LEU A 91 0.92 10.56 -1.50
N ILE A 92 2.21 10.35 -1.72
CA ILE A 92 3.21 10.30 -0.66
C ILE A 92 3.99 11.63 -0.58
N ALA A 93 4.60 11.95 0.55
CA ALA A 93 5.44 13.15 0.66
C ALA A 93 6.70 13.00 -0.21
N GLY A 94 7.14 14.08 -0.86
CA GLY A 94 8.37 14.10 -1.68
C GLY A 94 8.20 13.54 -3.10
N LEU A 95 6.98 13.58 -3.65
CA LEU A 95 6.78 13.22 -5.06
C LEU A 95 7.41 14.26 -6.01
N PRO A 96 7.84 13.83 -7.21
CA PRO A 96 8.29 14.71 -8.27
C PRO A 96 7.24 15.78 -8.66
N VAL A 97 7.69 16.96 -9.11
CA VAL A 97 6.83 18.12 -9.40
C VAL A 97 5.80 17.81 -10.49
N ASP A 98 6.20 17.06 -11.53
CA ASP A 98 5.33 16.57 -12.59
C ASP A 98 4.19 15.72 -12.04
N LEU A 99 4.48 14.82 -11.09
CA LEU A 99 3.47 13.97 -10.47
C LEU A 99 2.54 14.75 -9.52
N VAL A 100 3.07 15.78 -8.84
CA VAL A 100 2.26 16.71 -8.03
C VAL A 100 1.32 17.52 -8.92
N ASN A 101 1.81 18.05 -10.04
CA ASN A 101 0.98 18.79 -11.00
C ASN A 101 -0.09 17.87 -11.59
N TYR A 102 0.29 16.67 -12.02
CA TYR A 102 -0.67 15.67 -12.51
C TYR A 102 -1.77 15.38 -11.48
N ALA A 103 -1.40 15.09 -10.22
CA ALA A 103 -2.36 14.84 -9.16
C ALA A 103 -3.27 16.05 -8.87
N SER A 104 -2.79 17.28 -9.10
CA SER A 104 -3.59 18.50 -8.95
C SER A 104 -4.63 18.68 -10.06
N GLU A 105 -4.29 18.24 -11.28
CA GLU A 105 -5.18 18.28 -12.45
C GLU A 105 -6.14 17.08 -12.50
N HIS A 106 -5.82 15.99 -11.77
CA HIS A 106 -6.58 14.74 -11.74
C HIS A 106 -7.01 14.37 -10.30
N PRO A 107 -8.09 14.97 -9.75
CA PRO A 107 -8.48 14.80 -8.33
C PRO A 107 -8.81 13.36 -7.89
N THR A 108 -9.08 12.47 -8.84
CA THR A 108 -9.35 11.05 -8.61
C THR A 108 -8.10 10.19 -8.58
N PHE A 109 -6.95 10.70 -9.06
CA PHE A 109 -5.65 10.03 -8.97
C PHE A 109 -5.21 9.84 -7.50
N PRO A 110 -4.58 8.71 -7.10
CA PRO A 110 -4.26 7.52 -7.90
C PRO A 110 -5.36 6.44 -7.90
N ASN A 111 -6.63 6.79 -7.67
CA ASN A 111 -7.78 5.87 -7.64
C ASN A 111 -8.77 6.17 -8.77
N GLU A 112 -8.25 6.50 -9.96
CA GLU A 112 -9.09 6.74 -11.12
C GLU A 112 -9.84 5.47 -11.51
N SER A 113 -11.05 5.62 -12.06
CA SER A 113 -11.92 4.50 -12.36
C SER A 113 -11.27 3.53 -13.37
N THR A 114 -11.20 2.27 -12.99
CA THR A 114 -10.67 1.19 -13.85
C THR A 114 -11.68 0.73 -14.91
N ALA A 115 -12.86 1.37 -14.98
CA ALA A 115 -13.82 1.19 -16.06
C ALA A 115 -13.32 1.78 -17.39
N ASN A 116 -12.39 2.74 -17.36
CA ASN A 116 -11.71 3.25 -18.54
C ASN A 116 -10.22 2.85 -18.49
N GLN A 117 -9.89 1.70 -19.07
CA GLN A 117 -8.50 1.17 -19.10
C GLN A 117 -7.66 1.70 -20.27
N PHE A 118 -8.13 2.73 -20.97
CA PHE A 118 -7.31 3.44 -21.94
C PHE A 118 -6.54 4.54 -21.23
N PHE A 119 -5.37 4.17 -20.72
CA PHE A 119 -4.42 5.12 -20.15
C PHE A 119 -3.81 5.96 -21.26
N ASP A 120 -3.84 7.29 -21.11
CA ASP A 120 -2.94 8.14 -21.89
C ASP A 120 -1.51 8.07 -21.33
N GLU A 121 -0.55 8.61 -22.08
CA GLU A 121 0.88 8.53 -21.73
C GLU A 121 1.17 9.20 -20.37
N ALA A 122 0.51 10.32 -20.07
CA ALA A 122 0.69 11.05 -18.83
C ALA A 122 0.15 10.26 -17.63
N GLN A 123 -1.02 9.64 -17.76
CA GLN A 123 -1.62 8.78 -16.75
C GLN A 123 -0.75 7.55 -16.49
N PHE A 124 -0.31 6.87 -17.56
CA PHE A 124 0.57 5.71 -17.43
C PHE A 124 1.89 6.07 -16.72
N GLU A 125 2.54 7.15 -17.13
CA GLU A 125 3.78 7.63 -16.50
C GLU A 125 3.55 8.04 -15.04
N GLY A 126 2.41 8.67 -14.73
CA GLY A 126 2.03 9.02 -13.37
C GLY A 126 1.94 7.81 -12.43
N TYR A 127 1.24 6.75 -12.86
CA TYR A 127 1.16 5.49 -12.11
C TYR A 127 2.53 4.80 -12.00
N ARG A 128 3.31 4.77 -13.08
CA ARG A 128 4.66 4.17 -13.09
C ARG A 128 5.61 4.89 -12.14
N GLN A 129 5.62 6.21 -12.14
CA GLN A 129 6.43 7.04 -11.23
C GLN A 129 5.98 6.85 -9.79
N LEU A 130 4.68 6.91 -9.51
CA LEU A 130 4.17 6.70 -8.16
C LEU A 130 4.57 5.33 -7.61
N GLY A 131 4.41 4.28 -8.40
CA GLY A 131 4.83 2.92 -8.04
C GLY A 131 6.34 2.84 -7.78
N LEU A 132 7.17 3.46 -8.62
CA LEU A 132 8.61 3.53 -8.43
C LEU A 132 9.00 4.24 -7.13
N GLN A 133 8.33 5.34 -6.79
CA GLN A 133 8.60 6.10 -5.57
C GLN A 133 8.23 5.30 -4.31
N ILE A 134 7.09 4.60 -4.32
CA ILE A 134 6.70 3.70 -3.23
C ILE A 134 7.69 2.54 -3.10
N GLY A 135 8.08 1.92 -4.23
CA GLY A 135 9.05 0.83 -4.26
C GLY A 135 10.40 1.25 -3.67
N ARG A 136 10.95 2.38 -4.12
CA ARG A 136 12.22 2.93 -3.59
C ARG A 136 12.14 3.24 -2.11
N ARG A 137 11.00 3.74 -1.64
CA ARG A 137 10.80 4.09 -0.22
C ARG A 137 10.86 2.87 0.69
N LEU A 138 10.29 1.75 0.26
CA LEU A 138 10.23 0.53 1.09
C LEU A 138 11.44 -0.39 0.89
N PHE A 139 11.95 -0.49 -0.34
CA PHE A 139 12.97 -1.48 -0.71
C PHE A 139 14.33 -0.88 -1.06
N GLY A 140 14.45 0.45 -1.09
CA GLY A 140 15.65 1.13 -1.57
C GLY A 140 15.76 1.12 -3.10
N ASP A 141 16.86 1.67 -3.61
CA ASP A 141 17.17 1.71 -5.04
C ASP A 141 18.28 0.74 -5.47
N GLY A 142 18.76 -0.08 -4.51
CA GLY A 142 19.83 -1.05 -4.70
C GLY A 142 21.23 -0.45 -4.82
N LYS A 143 21.39 0.87 -4.66
CA LYS A 143 22.68 1.56 -4.74
C LYS A 143 23.24 1.92 -3.36
N GLU A 144 22.36 2.21 -2.41
CA GLU A 144 22.72 2.56 -1.03
C GLU A 144 21.95 1.70 -0.02
N GLU A 145 22.48 1.57 1.19
CA GLU A 145 21.78 0.91 2.30
C GLU A 145 20.48 1.64 2.62
N SER A 146 19.38 0.89 2.72
CA SER A 146 18.07 1.42 3.04
C SER A 146 17.64 0.91 4.40
N LYS A 147 17.67 1.80 5.40
CA LYS A 147 17.23 1.48 6.77
C LYS A 147 15.82 0.88 6.83
N VAL A 148 14.94 1.28 5.91
CA VAL A 148 13.57 0.75 5.81
C VAL A 148 13.59 -0.66 5.25
N ALA A 149 14.34 -0.90 4.18
CA ALA A 149 14.46 -2.22 3.57
C ALA A 149 15.11 -3.21 4.54
N ASP A 150 16.21 -2.82 5.18
CA ASP A 150 16.94 -3.67 6.13
C ASP A 150 16.07 -4.02 7.35
N ALA A 151 15.34 -3.03 7.88
CA ALA A 151 14.38 -3.27 8.96
C ALA A 151 13.25 -4.20 8.52
N LEU A 152 12.76 -4.06 7.28
CA LEU A 152 11.70 -4.90 6.75
C LEU A 152 12.17 -6.35 6.57
N TRP A 153 13.33 -6.57 5.95
CA TRP A 153 13.90 -7.90 5.79
C TRP A 153 14.13 -8.58 7.14
N LYS A 154 14.76 -7.87 8.08
CA LYS A 154 14.97 -8.35 9.44
C LYS A 154 13.66 -8.69 10.15
N TYR A 155 12.62 -7.85 10.01
CA TYR A 155 11.31 -8.10 10.59
C TYR A 155 10.60 -9.31 9.96
N LEU A 156 10.83 -9.54 8.66
CA LEU A 156 10.32 -10.68 7.92
C LEU A 156 11.10 -11.97 8.18
N GLY A 157 12.25 -11.90 8.86
CA GLY A 157 13.09 -13.05 9.21
C GLY A 157 14.06 -13.47 8.11
N TYR A 158 14.42 -12.54 7.21
CA TYR A 158 15.46 -12.72 6.19
C TYR A 158 16.73 -11.95 6.55
#